data_AF-A0A9W6BB34-F1
#
_entry.id   AF-A0A9W6BB34-F1
#
_cell.length_a   1.000
_cell.length_b   1.000
_cell.length_c   1.000
_cell.angle_alpha   90.00
_cell.angle_beta   90.00
_cell.angle_gamma   90.00
#
_symmetry.space_group_name_H-M   'P 1'
#
loop_
_entity.id
_entity.type
_entity.pdbx_description
1 polymer ?
#
loop_
_entity_poly.entity_id
_entity_poly.type
_entity_poly.pdbx_seq_one_letter_code
_entity_poly.pdbx_strand_id
1 'polypeptide(L)'
;MSVAEPPSGLLSRTARKACHAARDAFYSCVREQGADFVPGAPIPAKCKQLRQQFEGACPGSWLKHFDELQEANVRRAKYLAATINRAADKAAGSLTGKA
;
A
#
# COMPACT_ATOMS: atom_id res chain seq x y z
N MET A 1 -11.46 -23.38 20.48
CA MET A 1 -10.78 -22.47 21.41
C MET A 1 -10.80 -21.09 20.78
N SER A 2 -11.60 -20.18 21.33
CA SER A 2 -11.93 -18.88 20.76
C SER A 2 -10.71 -17.96 20.70
N VAL A 3 -10.40 -17.42 19.52
CA VAL A 3 -9.43 -16.33 19.40
C VAL A 3 -10.05 -15.08 20.02
N ALA A 4 -9.40 -14.55 21.05
CA ALA A 4 -9.82 -13.31 21.68
C ALA A 4 -9.58 -12.15 20.69
N GLU A 5 -10.66 -11.59 20.16
CA GLU A 5 -10.63 -10.27 19.52
C GLU A 5 -10.29 -9.22 20.61
N PRO A 6 -9.17 -8.49 20.51
CA PRO A 6 -8.91 -7.37 21.39
C PRO A 6 -9.84 -6.19 21.00
N PRO A 7 -10.40 -5.45 21.97
CA PRO A 7 -11.29 -4.33 21.67
C PRO A 7 -10.54 -3.26 20.88
N SER A 8 -11.17 -2.89 19.76
CA SER A 8 -10.80 -2.00 18.65
C SER A 8 -10.23 -0.61 18.96
N GLY A 9 -9.27 -0.46 19.87
CA GLY A 9 -8.63 0.84 20.13
C GLY A 9 -7.20 0.80 20.62
N LEU A 10 -6.76 -0.25 21.33
CA LEU A 10 -5.45 -0.27 21.98
C LEU A 10 -4.71 -1.58 21.68
N LEU A 11 -4.16 -1.69 20.46
CA LEU A 11 -3.12 -2.69 20.21
C LEU A 11 -1.91 -2.38 21.12
N SER A 12 -1.45 -3.39 21.86
CA SER A 12 -0.22 -3.31 22.63
C SER A 12 0.95 -2.94 21.71
N ARG A 13 2.01 -2.36 22.27
CA ARG A 13 3.16 -1.90 21.47
C ARG A 13 3.77 -3.03 20.62
N THR A 14 3.75 -4.27 21.13
CA THR A 14 4.20 -5.47 20.42
C THR A 14 3.23 -5.89 19.32
N ALA A 15 1.92 -5.90 19.59
CA ALA A 15 0.91 -6.21 18.58
C ALA A 15 0.92 -5.20 17.43
N ARG A 16 1.14 -3.90 17.73
CA ARG A 16 1.28 -2.86 16.68
C ARG A 16 2.48 -3.12 15.78
N LYS A 17 3.62 -3.51 16.35
CA LYS A 17 4.81 -3.89 15.56
C LYS A 17 4.53 -5.09 14.66
N ALA A 18 3.86 -6.12 15.18
CA ALA A 18 3.48 -7.29 14.40
C ALA A 18 2.53 -6.93 13.25
N CYS A 19 1.53 -6.09 13.52
CA CYS A 19 0.60 -5.57 12.52
C CYS A 19 1.32 -4.78 11.42
N HIS A 20 2.23 -3.86 11.78
CA HIS A 20 3.03 -3.13 10.81
C HIS A 20 3.95 -4.05 9.99
N ALA A 21 4.57 -5.05 10.62
CA ALA A 21 5.44 -5.99 9.91
C ALA A 21 4.66 -6.83 8.89
N ALA A 22 3.47 -7.33 9.26
CA ALA A 22 2.59 -8.07 8.35
C ALA A 22 2.10 -7.20 7.18
N ARG A 23 1.76 -5.93 7.48
CA ARG A 23 1.40 -4.92 6.47
C ARG A 23 2.51 -4.72 5.44
N ASP A 24 3.72 -4.44 5.92
CA ASP A 24 4.87 -4.17 5.05
C ASP A 24 5.25 -5.40 4.21
N ALA A 25 5.17 -6.60 4.78
CA ALA A 25 5.37 -7.85 4.04
C ALA A 25 4.35 -8.02 2.91
N PHE A 26 3.06 -7.78 3.18
CA PHE A 26 2.01 -7.84 2.18
C PHE A 26 2.23 -6.82 1.05
N TYR A 27 2.44 -5.54 1.37
CA TYR A 27 2.63 -4.51 0.35
C TYR A 27 3.97 -4.64 -0.38
N SER A 28 5.01 -5.18 0.26
CA SER A 28 6.26 -5.54 -0.44
C SER A 28 5.97 -6.56 -1.53
N CYS A 29 5.30 -7.66 -1.17
CA CYS A 29 4.94 -8.70 -2.13
C CYS A 29 4.12 -8.13 -3.30
N VAL A 30 3.12 -7.28 -3.03
CA VAL A 30 2.31 -6.64 -4.09
C VAL A 30 3.15 -5.76 -5.02
N ARG A 31 4.07 -4.96 -4.46
CA ARG A 31 5.02 -4.15 -5.23
C ARG A 31 5.98 -5.00 -6.06
N GLU A 32 6.48 -6.10 -5.51
CA GLU A 32 7.36 -7.04 -6.23
C GLU A 32 6.65 -7.76 -7.38
N GLN A 33 5.33 -7.93 -7.30
CA GLN A 33 4.52 -8.39 -8.43
C GLN A 33 4.24 -7.30 -9.47
N GLY A 34 4.68 -6.05 -9.25
CA GLY A 34 4.40 -4.92 -10.13
C GLY A 34 2.91 -4.53 -10.16
N ALA A 35 2.14 -4.96 -9.16
CA ALA A 35 0.72 -4.66 -9.07
C ALA A 35 0.48 -3.42 -8.20
N ASP A 36 -0.43 -2.56 -8.64
CA ASP A 36 -0.96 -1.49 -7.80
C ASP A 36 -1.98 -2.08 -6.83
N PHE A 37 -1.77 -1.84 -5.53
CA PHE A 37 -2.77 -2.22 -4.54
C PHE A 37 -4.03 -1.35 -4.71
N VAL A 38 -5.16 -1.99 -5.00
CA VAL A 38 -6.48 -1.34 -5.09
C VAL A 38 -7.47 -2.16 -4.26
N PRO A 39 -8.19 -1.55 -3.30
CA PRO A 39 -9.21 -2.26 -2.54
C PRO A 39 -10.29 -2.81 -3.48
N GLY A 40 -10.55 -4.12 -3.40
CA GLY A 40 -11.50 -4.82 -4.29
C GLY A 40 -10.89 -5.36 -5.59
N ALA A 41 -9.62 -5.09 -5.89
CA ALA A 41 -8.91 -5.70 -7.01
C ALA A 41 -8.35 -7.08 -6.64
N PRO A 42 -8.12 -7.97 -7.64
CA PRO A 42 -7.53 -9.28 -7.39
C PRO A 42 -6.09 -9.13 -6.88
N ILE A 43 -5.87 -9.60 -5.66
CA ILE A 43 -4.53 -9.70 -5.07
C ILE A 43 -3.82 -10.92 -5.69
N PRO A 44 -2.53 -10.82 -6.07
CA PRO A 44 -1.76 -11.96 -6.56
C PRO A 44 -1.75 -13.12 -5.56
N ALA A 45 -1.93 -14.35 -6.07
CA ALA A 45 -2.06 -15.55 -5.24
C ALA A 45 -0.90 -15.75 -4.25
N LYS A 46 0.33 -15.37 -4.65
CA LYS A 46 1.53 -15.39 -3.79
C LYS A 46 1.40 -14.48 -2.55
N CYS A 47 0.71 -13.36 -2.68
CA CYS A 47 0.53 -12.38 -1.59
C CYS A 47 -0.78 -12.60 -0.82
N LYS A 48 -1.66 -13.51 -1.27
CA LYS A 48 -2.93 -13.82 -0.60
C LYS A 48 -2.71 -14.40 0.80
N GLN A 49 -1.68 -15.22 0.99
CA GLN A 49 -1.33 -15.74 2.31
C GLN A 49 -0.88 -14.64 3.27
N LEU A 50 -0.10 -13.68 2.77
CA LEU A 50 0.32 -12.50 3.55
C LEU A 50 -0.87 -11.60 3.90
N ARG A 51 -1.85 -11.48 2.99
CA ARG A 51 -3.12 -10.77 3.26
C ARG A 51 -3.86 -11.39 4.44
N GLN A 52 -4.01 -12.71 4.47
CA GLN A 52 -4.67 -13.40 5.58
C GLN A 52 -3.93 -13.21 6.91
N GLN A 53 -2.60 -13.23 6.89
CA GLN A 53 -1.78 -12.93 8.07
C GLN A 53 -1.95 -11.49 8.54
N PHE A 54 -2.01 -10.54 7.61
CA PHE A 54 -2.26 -9.13 7.90
C PHE A 54 -3.65 -8.93 8.53
N GLU A 55 -4.67 -9.60 7.98
CA GLU A 55 -6.04 -9.57 8.49
C GLU A 55 -6.18 -10.18 9.89
N GLY A 56 -5.39 -11.20 10.22
CA GLY A 56 -5.35 -11.80 11.56
C GLY A 56 -4.48 -11.05 12.57
N ALA A 57 -3.48 -10.29 12.12
CA ALA A 57 -2.56 -9.55 12.99
C ALA A 57 -3.02 -8.13 13.31
N CYS A 58 -3.86 -7.54 12.47
CA CYS A 58 -4.34 -6.17 12.60
C CYS A 58 -5.85 -6.11 12.85
N PRO A 59 -6.33 -5.13 13.61
CA PRO A 59 -7.77 -4.92 13.77
C PRO A 59 -8.40 -4.45 12.45
N GLY A 60 -9.68 -4.81 12.23
CA GLY A 60 -10.43 -4.48 11.02
C GLY A 60 -10.40 -2.98 10.64
N SER A 61 -10.47 -2.09 11.64
CA SER A 61 -10.39 -0.64 11.43
C SER A 61 -9.04 -0.20 10.86
N TRP A 62 -7.94 -0.83 11.28
CA TRP A 62 -6.61 -0.53 10.76
C TRP A 62 -6.41 -1.07 9.35
N LEU A 63 -6.95 -2.25 9.05
CA LEU A 63 -6.92 -2.81 7.69
C LEU A 63 -7.57 -1.86 6.69
N LYS A 64 -8.79 -1.40 7.01
CA LYS A 64 -9.50 -0.42 6.19
C LYS A 64 -8.70 0.87 6.02
N HIS A 65 -8.19 1.43 7.11
CA HIS A 65 -7.38 2.65 7.06
C HIS A 65 -6.13 2.48 6.19
N PHE A 66 -5.43 1.35 6.31
CA PHE A 66 -4.24 1.08 5.49
C PHE A 66 -4.58 0.81 4.04
N ASP A 67 -5.69 0.12 3.75
CA ASP A 67 -6.14 -0.13 2.39
C ASP A 67 -6.46 1.22 1.69
N GLU A 68 -7.17 2.12 2.36
CA GLU A 68 -7.46 3.49 1.88
C GLU A 68 -6.19 4.34 1.71
N LEU A 69 -5.29 4.28 2.69
CA LEU A 69 -4.01 5.00 2.66
C LEU A 69 -3.13 4.51 1.50
N GLN A 70 -3.07 3.21 1.29
CA GLN A 70 -2.24 2.64 0.23
C GLN A 70 -2.78 3.00 -1.15
N GLU A 71 -4.10 2.94 -1.34
CA GLU A 71 -4.73 3.40 -2.57
C GLU A 71 -4.42 4.89 -2.84
N ALA A 72 -4.60 5.74 -1.82
CA ALA A 72 -4.28 7.16 -1.93
C ALA A 72 -2.80 7.40 -2.27
N ASN A 73 -1.88 6.63 -1.65
CA ASN A 73 -0.46 6.70 -1.92
C ASN A 73 -0.12 6.28 -3.35
N VAL A 74 -0.71 5.20 -3.86
CA VAL A 74 -0.56 4.75 -5.24
C VAL A 74 -1.04 5.84 -6.22
N ARG A 75 -2.24 6.38 -5.99
CA ARG A 75 -2.80 7.47 -6.82
C ARG A 75 -1.90 8.70 -6.80
N ARG A 76 -1.42 9.10 -5.63
CA ARG A 76 -0.47 10.22 -5.46
C ARG A 76 0.85 9.94 -6.17
N ALA A 77 1.42 8.76 -6.02
CA ALA A 77 2.68 8.38 -6.68
C ALA A 77 2.56 8.46 -8.20
N LYS A 78 1.45 7.97 -8.77
CA LYS A 78 1.15 8.08 -10.21
C LYS A 78 1.01 9.54 -10.65
N TYR A 79 0.30 10.36 -9.89
CA TYR A 79 0.17 11.79 -10.19
C TYR A 79 1.53 12.50 -10.18
N LEU A 80 2.32 12.27 -9.13
CA LEU A 80 3.67 12.83 -8.99
C LEU A 80 4.56 12.39 -10.16
N ALA A 81 4.58 11.10 -10.48
CA ALA A 81 5.32 10.57 -11.63
C ALA A 81 4.87 11.24 -12.94
N ALA A 82 3.57 11.39 -13.19
CA ALA A 82 3.07 12.07 -14.39
C ALA A 82 3.49 13.55 -14.45
N THR A 83 3.47 14.26 -13.31
CA THR A 83 3.92 15.67 -13.26
C THR A 83 5.42 15.81 -13.51
N ILE A 84 6.26 14.93 -12.97
CA ILE A 84 7.71 14.93 -13.20
C ILE A 84 7.99 14.66 -14.68
N ASN A 85 7.36 13.65 -15.27
CA ASN A 85 7.53 13.33 -16.69
C ASN A 85 7.08 14.48 -17.60
N ARG A 86 5.98 15.18 -17.27
CA ARG A 86 5.53 16.38 -17.99
C ARG A 86 6.49 17.56 -17.84
N ALA A 87 7.07 17.75 -16.66
CA ALA A 87 8.07 18.79 -16.44
C ALA A 87 9.36 18.47 -17.23
N ALA A 88 9.77 17.20 -17.25
CA ALA A 88 10.90 16.73 -18.05
C ALA A 88 10.65 16.91 -19.57
N ASP A 89 9.47 16.57 -20.06
CA ASP A 89 9.08 16.77 -21.46
C ASP A 89 9.07 18.25 -21.85
N LYS A 90 8.49 19.13 -21.02
CA LYS A 90 8.54 20.59 -21.24
C LYS A 90 9.98 21.13 -21.24
N ALA A 91 10.82 20.66 -20.33
CA ALA A 91 12.22 21.06 -20.28
C ALA A 91 12.98 20.58 -21.53
N ALA A 92 12.72 19.34 -21.99
CA ALA A 92 13.30 18.80 -23.21
C ALA A 92 12.87 19.58 -24.46
N GLY A 93 11.56 19.86 -24.60
CA GLY A 93 11.03 20.64 -25.72
C GLY A 93 11.51 22.10 -25.74
N SER A 94 11.75 22.71 -24.57
CA SER A 94 12.30 24.06 -24.48
C SER A 94 13.77 24.16 -24.93
N LEU A 95 14.52 23.06 -24.93
CA LEU A 95 15.91 23.02 -25.40
C LEU A 95 16.01 22.79 -26.91
N THR A 96 14.98 22.21 -27.53
CA THR A 96 14.94 21.95 -28.98
C THR A 96 14.41 23.13 -29.81
N GLY A 97 13.79 24.13 -29.17
CA GLY A 97 13.14 25.27 -29.82
C GLY A 97 13.97 26.55 -29.97
N LYS A 98 15.28 26.53 -29.69
CA LYS A 98 16.19 27.64 -29.99
C LYS A 98 17.09 27.25 -31.18
N ALA A 99 16.63 27.52 -32.39
CA ALA A 99 17.44 27.63 -33.60
C ALA A 99 17.08 28.94 -34.30
#